data_AF-A0A0A0IZ12-F1
#
_entry.id   AF-A0A0A0IZ12-F1
#
_cell.length_a   1.000
_cell.length_b   1.000
_cell.length_c   1.000
_cell.angle_alpha   90.00
_cell.angle_beta   90.00
_cell.angle_gamma   90.00
#
_symmetry.space_group_name_H-M   'P 1'
#
loop_
_entity.id
_entity.type
_entity.pdbx_description
1 polymer ?
#
loop_
_entity_poly.entity_id
_entity_poly.type
_entity_poly.pdbx_seq_one_letter_code
_entity_poly.pdbx_strand_id
1 'polypeptide(L)'
;MTATPWPTTTASTSTTTTTGVPAATTAGTDGAGGGVLGLLLTGAVLAAVIGAIVNTALARRKSLEEERARVRGVFAEAFEAVAAYKEFPYSIRRRRHDQPEAERVRIAEAMSGVQAKLSYYLAWTTAESAQVGSAYADLVKELRRVAGTACHDAWLAPAATTDADMNIPPTVVDLRGLKPLEDAYVAASREHLQQLLALRSLLGGRH
;
A
#
# COMPACT_ATOMS: atom_id res chain seq x y z
N MET A 1 -16.39 -37.58 3.96
CA MET A 1 -15.29 -38.26 3.22
C MET A 1 -15.77 -38.56 1.82
N THR A 2 -15.37 -37.75 0.83
CA THR A 2 -15.21 -38.13 -0.58
C THR A 2 -14.46 -36.97 -1.25
N ALA A 3 -13.17 -37.20 -1.47
CA ALA A 3 -12.25 -36.28 -2.13
C ALA A 3 -12.36 -36.47 -3.65
N THR A 4 -12.43 -35.38 -4.39
CA THR A 4 -12.35 -35.38 -5.85
C THR A 4 -10.97 -34.87 -6.27
N PRO A 5 -10.13 -35.69 -6.92
CA PRO A 5 -8.83 -35.25 -7.45
C PRO A 5 -9.00 -34.51 -8.79
N TRP A 6 -8.21 -33.46 -8.99
CA TRP A 6 -8.07 -32.77 -10.27
C TRP A 6 -6.88 -33.35 -11.07
N PRO A 7 -6.98 -33.44 -12.41
CA PRO A 7 -5.98 -34.09 -13.25
C PRO A 7 -4.74 -33.24 -13.59
N THR A 8 -3.66 -33.98 -13.83
CA THR A 8 -2.29 -33.61 -14.18
C THR A 8 -2.12 -32.92 -15.54
N THR A 9 -1.11 -32.05 -15.56
CA THR A 9 -0.31 -31.49 -16.66
C THR A 9 -0.30 -32.25 -17.99
N THR A 10 -0.55 -31.52 -19.08
CA THR A 10 -0.02 -31.86 -20.41
C THR A 10 0.67 -30.63 -20.98
N ALA A 11 1.94 -30.80 -21.33
CA ALA A 11 2.81 -29.81 -21.97
C ALA A 11 2.30 -29.45 -23.38
N SER A 12 2.36 -28.16 -23.72
CA SER A 12 2.13 -27.70 -25.10
C SER A 12 3.46 -27.48 -25.81
N THR A 13 3.61 -28.28 -26.86
CA THR A 13 4.43 -28.24 -28.06
C THR A 13 5.16 -26.93 -28.39
N SER A 14 6.47 -27.08 -28.56
CA SER A 14 7.40 -26.14 -29.20
C SER A 14 7.05 -25.89 -30.66
N THR A 15 6.94 -24.62 -31.05
CA THR A 15 6.96 -24.21 -32.47
C THR A 15 8.22 -23.41 -32.74
N THR A 16 9.14 -24.04 -33.45
CA THR A 16 10.36 -23.50 -34.03
C THR A 16 10.03 -22.36 -34.98
N THR A 17 10.52 -21.15 -34.73
CA THR A 17 10.55 -20.08 -35.74
C THR A 17 11.99 -19.79 -36.10
N THR A 18 12.27 -20.03 -37.38
CA THR A 18 13.55 -19.95 -38.07
C THR A 18 14.26 -18.62 -37.86
N THR A 19 15.50 -18.72 -37.38
CA THR A 19 16.50 -17.65 -37.36
C THR A 19 16.82 -17.22 -38.80
N GLY A 20 16.24 -16.10 -39.23
CA GLY A 20 16.68 -15.37 -40.42
C GLY A 20 17.93 -14.57 -40.08
N VAL A 21 19.07 -15.02 -40.60
CA VAL A 21 20.38 -14.36 -40.53
C VAL A 21 20.32 -13.05 -41.33
N PRO A 22 20.56 -11.86 -40.75
CA PRO A 22 20.87 -10.69 -41.56
C PRO A 22 22.29 -10.85 -42.10
N ALA A 23 22.38 -10.90 -43.44
CA ALA A 23 23.63 -10.89 -44.18
C ALA A 23 24.50 -9.70 -43.74
N ALA A 24 25.70 -9.98 -43.25
CA ALA A 24 26.75 -9.00 -43.10
C ALA A 24 27.19 -8.57 -44.50
N THR A 25 26.65 -7.46 -45.01
CA THR A 25 27.25 -6.76 -46.14
C THR A 25 28.51 -6.06 -45.64
N THR A 26 29.65 -6.68 -45.91
CA THR A 26 30.96 -6.04 -45.88
C THR A 26 31.00 -4.98 -46.99
N ALA A 27 30.73 -3.73 -46.64
CA ALA A 27 31.15 -2.60 -47.46
C ALA A 27 32.59 -2.26 -47.08
N GLY A 28 33.52 -2.68 -47.93
CA GLY A 28 34.91 -2.24 -47.85
C GLY A 28 35.02 -0.75 -48.10
N THR A 29 35.94 -0.10 -47.39
CA THR A 29 36.58 1.12 -47.86
C THR A 29 38.01 1.11 -47.34
N ASP A 30 38.91 0.54 -48.15
CA ASP A 30 40.34 0.74 -47.98
C ASP A 30 40.66 2.21 -48.26
N GLY A 31 41.34 2.85 -47.31
CA GLY A 31 41.80 4.22 -47.39
C GLY A 31 42.80 4.48 -46.28
N ALA A 32 44.04 4.06 -46.52
CA ALA A 32 45.19 4.33 -45.66
C ALA A 32 45.45 5.85 -45.55
N GLY A 33 45.75 6.33 -44.34
CA GLY A 33 46.23 7.69 -44.10
C GLY A 33 46.18 8.05 -42.63
N GLY A 34 47.35 8.19 -42.00
CA GLY A 34 47.49 8.30 -40.55
C GLY A 34 46.92 9.56 -39.90
N GLY A 35 46.83 9.48 -38.57
CA GLY A 35 46.78 10.62 -37.66
C GLY A 35 45.45 11.36 -37.61
N VAL A 36 44.56 10.92 -36.71
CA VAL A 36 44.13 11.62 -35.49
C VAL A 36 43.01 10.79 -34.84
N LEU A 37 42.96 10.75 -33.52
CA LEU A 37 41.84 10.24 -32.72
C LEU A 37 40.56 11.07 -33.01
N GLY A 38 39.94 10.85 -34.16
CA GLY A 38 38.67 11.46 -34.57
C GLY A 38 37.53 10.50 -34.26
N LEU A 39 36.87 10.72 -33.13
CA LEU A 39 35.68 10.00 -32.71
C LEU A 39 34.54 10.19 -33.73
N LEU A 40 34.44 9.33 -34.74
CA LEU A 40 33.29 9.29 -35.68
C LEU A 40 32.07 8.69 -34.95
N LEU A 41 31.41 9.50 -34.12
CA LEU A 41 30.07 9.21 -33.63
C LEU A 41 29.10 9.31 -34.81
N THR A 42 28.70 8.18 -35.38
CA THR A 42 27.59 8.16 -36.33
C THR A 42 26.31 8.61 -35.62
N GLY A 43 25.41 9.30 -36.33
CA GLY A 43 24.13 9.75 -35.76
C GLY A 43 23.33 8.61 -35.09
N ALA A 44 23.52 7.36 -35.56
CA ALA A 44 22.94 6.17 -34.97
C ALA A 44 23.48 5.85 -33.56
N VAL A 45 24.80 6.00 -33.32
CA VAL A 45 25.39 5.77 -31.99
C VAL A 45 24.92 6.84 -31.01
N LEU A 46 24.89 8.11 -31.44
CA LEU A 46 24.38 9.20 -30.60
C LEU A 46 22.89 9.00 -30.27
N ALA A 47 22.07 8.64 -31.25
CA ALA A 47 20.65 8.34 -31.04
C ALA A 47 20.44 7.14 -30.11
N ALA A 48 21.26 6.09 -30.21
CA ALA A 48 21.20 4.93 -29.32
C ALA A 48 21.56 5.29 -27.87
N VAL A 49 22.59 6.11 -27.66
CA VAL A 49 22.96 6.58 -26.31
C VAL A 49 21.87 7.47 -25.71
N ILE A 50 21.32 8.42 -26.47
CA ILE A 50 20.22 9.28 -26.02
C ILE A 50 18.98 8.43 -25.71
N GLY A 51 18.64 7.48 -26.58
CA GLY A 51 17.53 6.56 -26.38
C GLY A 51 17.69 5.71 -25.12
N ALA A 52 18.90 5.18 -24.87
CA ALA A 52 19.20 4.43 -23.66
C ALA A 52 19.07 5.28 -22.38
N ILE A 53 19.53 6.53 -22.41
CA ILE A 53 19.40 7.47 -21.28
C ILE A 53 17.93 7.78 -21.01
N VAL A 54 17.15 8.12 -22.04
CA VAL A 54 15.73 8.45 -21.93
C VAL A 54 14.93 7.25 -21.41
N ASN A 55 15.16 6.07 -21.97
CA ASN A 55 14.44 4.86 -21.57
C ASN A 55 14.79 4.45 -20.13
N THR A 56 16.08 4.57 -19.74
CA THR A 56 16.52 4.33 -18.37
C THR A 56 15.90 5.35 -17.39
N ALA A 57 15.80 6.61 -17.78
CA ALA A 57 15.16 7.65 -16.96
C ALA A 57 13.66 7.39 -16.78
N LEU A 58 12.95 6.97 -17.84
CA LEU A 58 11.54 6.60 -17.80
C LEU A 58 11.29 5.37 -16.92
N ALA A 59 12.08 4.30 -17.09
CA ALA A 59 11.98 3.09 -16.27
C ALA A 59 12.22 3.40 -14.77
N ARG A 60 13.20 4.26 -14.47
CA ARG A 60 13.46 4.72 -13.10
C ARG A 60 12.31 5.56 -12.54
N ARG A 61 11.67 6.42 -13.33
CA ARG A 61 10.49 7.21 -12.88
C ARG A 61 9.31 6.29 -12.53
N LYS A 62 9.01 5.32 -13.39
CA LYS A 62 7.89 4.39 -13.18
C LYS A 62 8.05 3.57 -11.90
N SER A 63 9.24 2.99 -11.69
CA SER A 63 9.53 2.23 -10.46
C SER A 63 9.40 3.07 -9.18
N LEU A 64 9.66 4.39 -9.25
CA LEU A 64 9.52 5.29 -8.10
C LEU A 64 8.06 5.62 -7.77
N GLU A 65 7.25 5.85 -8.80
CA GLU A 65 5.82 6.08 -8.63
C GLU A 65 5.15 4.83 -8.05
N GLU A 66 5.57 3.65 -8.50
CA GLU A 66 5.12 2.36 -7.98
C GLU A 66 5.51 2.16 -6.52
N GLU A 67 6.77 2.41 -6.15
CA GLU A 67 7.25 2.28 -4.76
C GLU A 67 6.49 3.22 -3.82
N ARG A 68 6.42 4.51 -4.19
CA ARG A 68 5.72 5.51 -3.39
C ARG A 68 4.22 5.20 -3.29
N ALA A 69 3.61 4.75 -4.39
CA ALA A 69 2.21 4.34 -4.38
C ALA A 69 1.99 3.14 -3.44
N ARG A 70 2.90 2.17 -3.43
CA ARG A 70 2.85 1.03 -2.51
C ARG A 70 2.92 1.49 -1.05
N VAL A 71 3.94 2.27 -0.68
CA VAL A 71 4.12 2.76 0.70
C VAL A 71 2.93 3.62 1.14
N ARG A 72 2.46 4.53 0.27
CA ARG A 72 1.26 5.32 0.52
C ARG A 72 0.02 4.43 0.71
N GLY A 73 -0.10 3.36 -0.06
CA GLY A 73 -1.17 2.37 0.06
C GLY A 73 -1.16 1.72 1.44
N VAL A 74 -0.01 1.19 1.86
CA VAL A 74 0.16 0.58 3.21
C VAL A 74 -0.28 1.55 4.31
N PHE A 75 0.14 2.82 4.24
CA PHE A 75 -0.23 3.80 5.26
C PHE A 75 -1.71 4.18 5.23
N ALA A 76 -2.32 4.24 4.04
CA ALA A 76 -3.74 4.52 3.90
C ALA A 76 -4.60 3.36 4.43
N GLU A 77 -4.27 2.12 4.09
CA GLU A 77 -4.99 0.93 4.56
C GLU A 77 -4.83 0.73 6.08
N ALA A 78 -3.67 1.07 6.64
CA ALA A 78 -3.47 1.08 8.09
C ALA A 78 -4.42 2.07 8.79
N PHE A 79 -4.62 3.25 8.20
CA PHE A 79 -5.57 4.24 8.71
C PHE A 79 -7.03 3.81 8.51
N GLU A 80 -7.34 3.13 7.41
CA GLU A 80 -8.66 2.53 7.16
C GLU A 80 -9.03 1.54 8.28
N ALA A 81 -8.10 0.70 8.72
CA ALA A 81 -8.33 -0.22 9.84
C ALA A 81 -8.64 0.51 11.16
N VAL A 82 -8.01 1.67 11.40
CA VAL A 82 -8.32 2.53 12.56
C VAL A 82 -9.75 3.09 12.44
N ALA A 83 -10.10 3.63 11.28
CA ALA A 83 -11.44 4.15 11.02
C ALA A 83 -12.52 3.06 11.19
N ALA A 84 -12.29 1.86 10.64
CA ALA A 84 -13.20 0.73 10.78
C ALA A 84 -13.40 0.32 12.25
N TYR A 85 -12.35 0.34 13.07
CA TYR A 85 -12.47 0.00 14.49
C TYR A 85 -13.30 1.03 15.27
N LYS A 86 -13.22 2.31 14.91
CA LYS A 86 -14.02 3.40 15.51
C LYS A 86 -15.53 3.26 15.28
N GLU A 87 -15.94 2.46 14.29
CA GLU A 87 -17.35 2.22 13.99
C GLU A 87 -18.01 1.18 14.91
N PHE A 88 -17.23 0.37 15.62
CA PHE A 88 -17.79 -0.71 16.45
C PHE A 88 -18.67 -0.23 17.61
N PRO A 89 -18.32 0.82 18.39
CA PRO A 89 -19.21 1.33 19.43
C PRO A 89 -20.60 1.69 18.87
N TYR A 90 -20.65 2.31 17.69
CA TYR A 90 -21.90 2.68 17.04
C TYR A 90 -22.67 1.45 16.52
N SER A 91 -21.95 0.50 15.91
CA SER A 91 -22.54 -0.75 15.42
C SER A 91 -23.15 -1.58 16.55
N ILE A 92 -22.50 -1.62 17.72
CA ILE A 92 -22.99 -2.32 18.91
C ILE A 92 -24.21 -1.61 19.50
N ARG A 93 -24.22 -0.27 19.54
CA ARG A 93 -25.39 0.49 20.00
C ARG A 93 -26.61 0.27 19.08
N ARG A 94 -26.37 0.23 17.77
CA ARG A 94 -27.40 0.02 16.73
C ARG A 94 -27.78 -1.44 16.50
N ARG A 95 -27.26 -2.37 17.32
CA ARG A 95 -27.55 -3.79 17.15
C ARG A 95 -29.05 -4.06 17.24
N ARG A 96 -29.50 -5.03 16.46
CA ARG A 96 -30.90 -5.44 16.42
C ARG A 96 -31.31 -6.14 17.70
N HIS A 97 -32.45 -5.75 18.26
CA HIS A 97 -32.99 -6.35 19.49
C HIS A 97 -33.72 -7.68 19.25
N ASP A 98 -34.25 -7.91 18.04
CA ASP A 98 -35.00 -9.11 17.66
C ASP A 98 -34.10 -10.33 17.39
N GLN A 99 -32.82 -10.10 17.09
CA GLN A 99 -31.85 -11.15 16.76
C GLN A 99 -30.52 -10.99 17.52
N PRO A 100 -30.53 -11.01 18.86
CA PRO A 100 -29.37 -10.65 19.67
C PRO A 100 -28.19 -11.61 19.51
N GLU A 101 -28.42 -12.91 19.30
CA GLU A 101 -27.34 -13.89 19.12
C GLU A 101 -26.64 -13.73 17.77
N ALA A 102 -27.41 -13.59 16.69
CA ALA A 102 -26.86 -13.37 15.35
C ALA A 102 -26.05 -12.07 15.27
N GLU A 103 -26.51 -11.00 15.91
CA GLU A 103 -25.78 -9.73 15.97
C GLU A 103 -24.47 -9.84 16.75
N ARG A 104 -24.42 -10.61 17.85
CA ARG A 104 -23.18 -10.86 18.61
C ARG A 104 -22.14 -11.56 17.76
N VAL A 105 -22.53 -12.61 17.03
CA VAL A 105 -21.61 -13.35 16.13
C VAL A 105 -21.12 -12.43 15.02
N ARG A 106 -22.04 -11.75 14.31
CA ARG A 106 -21.71 -10.84 13.20
C ARG A 106 -20.72 -9.76 13.62
N ILE A 107 -20.96 -9.10 14.76
CA ILE A 107 -20.10 -8.03 15.27
C ILE A 107 -18.76 -8.59 15.75
N ALA A 108 -18.74 -9.73 16.46
CA ALA A 108 -17.51 -10.33 16.96
C ALA A 108 -16.57 -10.78 15.82
N GLU A 109 -17.11 -11.38 14.76
CA GLU A 109 -16.33 -11.77 13.58
C GLU A 109 -15.76 -10.55 12.85
N ALA A 110 -16.57 -9.52 12.61
CA ALA A 110 -16.12 -8.28 12.00
C ALA A 110 -15.02 -7.59 12.84
N MET A 111 -15.20 -7.54 14.16
CA MET A 111 -14.24 -6.96 15.10
C MET A 111 -12.93 -7.74 15.11
N SER A 112 -12.99 -9.07 15.10
CA SER A 112 -11.79 -9.93 15.04
C SER A 112 -11.01 -9.67 13.74
N GLY A 113 -11.70 -9.54 12.60
CA GLY A 113 -11.07 -9.21 11.32
C GLY A 113 -10.35 -7.85 11.34
N VAL A 114 -10.98 -6.81 11.90
CA VAL A 114 -10.36 -5.49 12.02
C VAL A 114 -9.19 -5.51 13.01
N GLN A 115 -9.29 -6.22 14.13
CA GLN A 115 -8.19 -6.37 15.09
C GLN A 115 -6.98 -7.08 14.47
N ALA A 116 -7.20 -8.06 13.61
CA ALA A 116 -6.15 -8.71 12.85
C ALA A 116 -5.48 -7.72 11.89
N LYS A 117 -6.25 -6.90 11.15
CA LYS A 117 -5.71 -5.83 10.29
C LYS A 117 -4.88 -4.81 11.07
N LEU A 118 -5.36 -4.33 12.21
CA LEU A 118 -4.59 -3.40 13.06
C LEU A 118 -3.24 -4.02 13.46
N SER A 119 -3.24 -5.30 13.87
CA SER A 119 -2.00 -6.00 14.24
C SER A 119 -1.06 -6.23 13.07
N TYR A 120 -1.61 -6.54 11.89
CA TYR A 120 -0.85 -6.64 10.64
C TYR A 120 -0.14 -5.33 10.31
N TYR A 121 -0.85 -4.20 10.34
CA TYR A 121 -0.26 -2.91 9.99
C TYR A 121 0.71 -2.37 11.03
N LEU A 122 0.67 -2.81 12.30
CA LEU A 122 1.74 -2.51 13.27
C LEU A 122 3.11 -2.98 12.76
N ALA A 123 3.18 -4.20 12.21
CA ALA A 123 4.43 -4.74 11.67
C ALA A 123 4.86 -4.00 10.39
N TRP A 124 3.93 -3.81 9.45
CA TRP A 124 4.25 -3.24 8.15
C TRP A 124 4.59 -1.75 8.20
N THR A 125 3.86 -0.95 8.98
CA THR A 125 4.20 0.48 9.13
C THR A 125 5.58 0.67 9.75
N THR A 126 5.95 -0.18 10.72
CA THR A 126 7.29 -0.17 11.34
C THR A 126 8.38 -0.59 10.36
N ALA A 127 8.10 -1.59 9.51
CA ALA A 127 9.04 -2.04 8.49
C ALA A 127 9.33 -0.96 7.43
N GLU A 128 8.32 -0.18 7.05
CA GLU A 128 8.46 0.92 6.09
C GLU A 128 9.12 2.16 6.72
N SER A 129 8.76 2.50 7.96
CA SER A 129 9.33 3.65 8.68
C SER A 129 9.15 3.52 10.19
N ALA A 130 10.26 3.57 10.94
CA ALA A 130 10.21 3.53 12.41
C ALA A 130 9.37 4.68 13.01
N GLN A 131 9.44 5.88 12.42
CA GLN A 131 8.67 7.04 12.89
C GLN A 131 7.17 6.86 12.64
N VAL A 132 6.78 6.38 11.45
CA VAL A 132 5.37 6.11 11.13
C VAL A 132 4.84 4.95 11.95
N GLY A 133 5.62 3.88 12.10
CA GLY A 133 5.29 2.73 12.94
C GLY A 133 5.06 3.11 14.40
N SER A 134 5.91 3.97 14.98
CA SER A 134 5.70 4.48 16.34
C SER A 134 4.39 5.27 16.46
N ALA A 135 4.14 6.21 15.53
CA ALA A 135 2.90 7.00 15.55
C ALA A 135 1.65 6.12 15.38
N TYR A 136 1.72 5.09 14.54
CA TYR A 136 0.65 4.12 14.37
C TYR A 136 0.43 3.27 15.63
N ALA A 137 1.50 2.81 16.27
CA ALA A 137 1.43 2.03 17.50
C ALA A 137 0.77 2.81 18.64
N ASP A 138 1.14 4.09 18.81
CA ASP A 138 0.54 4.97 19.81
C ASP A 138 -0.95 5.20 19.53
N LEU A 139 -1.30 5.45 18.26
CA LEU A 139 -2.69 5.58 17.82
C LEU A 139 -3.49 4.31 18.10
N VAL A 140 -2.99 3.12 17.75
CA VAL A 140 -3.68 1.84 17.96
C VAL A 140 -3.84 1.53 19.45
N LYS A 141 -2.83 1.83 20.27
CA LYS A 141 -2.89 1.66 21.72
C LYS A 141 -4.03 2.49 22.31
N GLU A 142 -4.07 3.78 21.98
CA GLU A 142 -5.09 4.68 22.52
C GLU A 142 -6.47 4.41 21.92
N LEU A 143 -6.55 4.04 20.64
CA LEU A 143 -7.77 3.59 19.98
C LEU A 143 -8.40 2.40 20.72
N ARG A 144 -7.59 1.37 21.04
CA ARG A 144 -8.07 0.21 21.80
C ARG A 144 -8.55 0.59 23.19
N ARG A 145 -7.91 1.58 23.83
CA ARG A 145 -8.36 2.10 25.12
C ARG A 145 -9.70 2.83 24.99
N VAL A 146 -9.78 3.88 24.16
CA VAL A 146 -10.95 4.76 24.05
C VAL A 146 -12.12 4.06 23.38
N ALA A 147 -11.94 3.57 22.15
CA ALA A 147 -13.02 2.91 21.41
C ALA A 147 -13.36 1.55 22.01
N GLY A 148 -12.38 0.82 22.59
CA GLY A 148 -12.66 -0.43 23.31
C GLY A 148 -13.53 -0.22 24.55
N THR A 149 -13.27 0.81 25.34
CA THR A 149 -14.17 1.20 26.44
C THR A 149 -15.56 1.56 25.92
N ALA A 150 -15.66 2.37 24.85
CA ALA A 150 -16.96 2.70 24.27
C ALA A 150 -17.72 1.47 23.73
N CYS A 151 -17.02 0.47 23.17
CA CYS A 151 -17.61 -0.82 22.80
C CYS A 151 -18.15 -1.58 24.02
N HIS A 152 -17.40 -1.61 25.12
CA HIS A 152 -17.84 -2.24 26.36
C HIS A 152 -19.13 -1.58 26.88
N ASP A 153 -19.14 -0.25 27.00
CA ASP A 153 -20.31 0.51 27.45
C ASP A 153 -21.52 0.30 26.51
N ALA A 154 -21.27 0.18 25.21
CA ALA A 154 -22.32 -0.09 24.22
C ALA A 154 -22.96 -1.48 24.38
N TRP A 155 -22.18 -2.50 24.75
CA TRP A 155 -22.71 -3.84 25.02
C TRP A 155 -23.54 -3.90 26.30
N LEU A 156 -23.20 -3.12 27.31
CA LEU A 156 -23.96 -3.01 28.57
C LEU A 156 -25.26 -2.22 28.41
N ALA A 157 -25.31 -1.26 27.49
CA ALA A 157 -26.52 -0.51 27.20
C ALA A 157 -27.60 -1.37 26.51
N PRO A 158 -28.90 -1.05 26.60
CA PRO A 158 -29.95 -1.71 25.83
C PRO A 158 -29.72 -1.63 24.31
N ALA A 159 -30.25 -2.61 23.58
CA ALA A 159 -30.24 -2.58 22.11
C ALA A 159 -31.24 -1.54 21.57
N ALA A 160 -30.98 -1.04 20.35
CA ALA A 160 -31.89 -0.12 19.68
C ALA A 160 -33.22 -0.81 19.32
N THR A 161 -34.33 -0.14 19.63
CA THR A 161 -35.68 -0.63 19.33
C THR A 161 -36.47 0.33 18.45
N THR A 162 -36.05 1.60 18.38
CA THR A 162 -36.69 2.67 17.60
C THR A 162 -35.69 3.39 16.70
N ASP A 163 -36.22 4.11 15.70
CA ASP A 163 -35.39 4.97 14.83
C ASP A 163 -34.70 6.10 15.60
N ALA A 164 -35.29 6.56 16.72
CA ALA A 164 -34.69 7.57 17.57
C ALA A 164 -33.38 7.06 18.22
N ASP A 165 -33.31 5.77 18.57
CA ASP A 165 -32.13 5.13 19.15
C ASP A 165 -30.95 5.04 18.16
N MET A 166 -31.21 5.19 16.86
CA MET A 166 -30.18 5.14 15.82
C MET A 166 -29.30 6.39 15.82
N ASN A 167 -29.78 7.49 16.42
CA ASN A 167 -29.04 8.73 16.59
C ASN A 167 -28.21 8.70 17.88
N ILE A 168 -26.89 8.51 17.74
CA ILE A 168 -25.97 8.35 18.86
C ILE A 168 -25.20 9.66 19.03
N PRO A 169 -25.46 10.44 20.10
CA PRO A 169 -24.77 11.71 20.31
C PRO A 169 -23.31 11.48 20.77
N PRO A 170 -22.43 12.49 20.60
CA PRO A 170 -21.05 12.43 21.08
C PRO A 170 -20.91 12.28 22.60
N THR A 171 -21.97 12.58 23.36
CA THR A 171 -22.01 12.35 24.83
C THR A 171 -22.08 10.87 25.20
N VAL A 172 -22.49 10.00 24.27
CA VAL A 172 -22.60 8.55 24.48
C VAL A 172 -21.37 7.83 23.93
N VAL A 173 -20.83 8.27 22.79
CA VAL A 173 -19.60 7.76 22.20
C VAL A 173 -18.68 8.94 21.90
N ASP A 174 -17.73 9.19 22.79
CA ASP A 174 -16.72 10.25 22.62
C ASP A 174 -15.38 9.68 22.16
N LEU A 175 -15.05 9.90 20.89
CA LEU A 175 -13.79 9.49 20.28
C LEU A 175 -12.85 10.67 19.99
N ARG A 176 -13.19 11.89 20.43
CA ARG A 176 -12.44 13.10 20.08
C ARG A 176 -11.00 13.07 20.57
N GLY A 177 -10.73 12.35 21.67
CA GLY A 177 -9.39 12.15 22.22
C GLY A 177 -8.41 11.44 21.26
N LEU A 178 -8.90 10.77 20.21
CA LEU A 178 -8.05 10.11 19.22
C LEU A 178 -7.50 11.07 18.16
N LYS A 179 -8.17 12.22 17.95
CA LYS A 179 -7.84 13.14 16.85
C LYS A 179 -6.37 13.60 16.83
N PRO A 180 -5.74 13.95 17.97
CA PRO A 180 -4.32 14.33 17.96
C PRO A 180 -3.40 13.20 17.48
N LEU A 181 -3.72 11.94 17.79
CA LEU A 181 -2.92 10.78 17.39
C LEU A 181 -3.15 10.43 15.91
N GLU A 182 -4.38 10.60 15.42
CA GLU A 182 -4.69 10.49 13.99
C GLU A 182 -3.87 11.52 13.19
N ASP A 183 -3.83 12.76 13.66
CA ASP A 183 -3.06 13.84 13.03
C ASP A 183 -1.55 13.55 13.09
N ALA A 184 -1.03 13.04 14.20
CA ALA A 184 0.37 12.65 14.33
C ALA A 184 0.75 11.54 13.35
N TYR A 185 -0.09 10.52 13.20
CA TYR A 185 0.12 9.45 12.22
C TYR A 185 0.12 9.96 10.77
N VAL A 186 -0.85 10.82 10.42
CA VAL A 186 -0.94 11.44 9.08
C VAL A 186 0.26 12.35 8.81
N ALA A 187 0.71 13.11 9.81
CA ALA A 187 1.88 13.97 9.71
C ALA A 187 3.16 13.15 9.48
N ALA A 188 3.40 12.11 10.27
CA ALA A 188 4.55 11.21 10.11
C ALA A 188 4.53 10.52 8.73
N SER A 189 3.35 10.05 8.29
CA SER A 189 3.19 9.43 6.97
C SER A 189 3.55 10.40 5.84
N ARG A 190 3.09 11.66 5.93
CA ARG A 190 3.39 12.70 4.95
C ARG A 190 4.87 13.03 4.92
N GLU A 191 5.47 13.20 6.09
CA GLU A 191 6.90 13.52 6.23
C GLU A 191 7.75 12.41 5.59
N HIS A 192 7.49 11.14 5.92
CA HIS A 192 8.21 10.02 5.33
C HIS A 192 8.08 9.98 3.80
N LEU A 193 6.88 10.16 3.27
CA LEU A 193 6.66 10.21 1.82
C LEU A 193 7.37 11.40 1.14
N GLN A 194 7.57 12.52 1.85
CA GLN A 194 8.35 13.66 1.36
C GLN A 194 9.87 13.40 1.43
N GLN A 195 10.35 12.74 2.49
CA GLN A 195 11.76 12.34 2.61
C GLN A 195 12.17 11.39 1.49
N LEU A 196 11.30 10.44 1.10
CA LEU A 196 11.52 9.57 -0.05
C LEU A 196 11.71 10.36 -1.36
N LEU A 197 11.02 11.49 -1.53
CA LEU A 197 11.21 12.38 -2.67
C LEU A 197 12.52 13.19 -2.57
N ALA A 198 12.83 13.70 -1.38
CA ALA A 198 13.98 14.57 -1.14
C ALA A 198 15.34 13.85 -1.20
N LEU A 199 15.46 12.66 -0.58
CA LEU A 199 16.69 11.85 -0.67
C LEU A 199 17.06 11.55 -2.14
N ARG A 200 16.04 11.41 -2.98
CA ARG A 200 16.23 11.10 -4.40
C ARG A 200 16.57 12.32 -5.24
N SER A 201 16.03 13.52 -4.94
CA SER A 201 16.45 14.74 -5.65
C SER A 201 17.94 15.02 -5.44
N LEU A 202 18.46 14.73 -4.24
CA LEU A 202 19.89 14.83 -3.92
C LEU A 202 20.75 13.80 -4.66
N LEU A 203 20.25 12.56 -4.83
CA LEU A 203 20.95 11.50 -5.57
C LEU A 203 20.83 11.66 -7.10
N GLY A 204 19.80 12.33 -7.61
CA GLY A 204 19.56 12.56 -9.04
C GLY A 204 20.14 13.87 -9.59
N GLY A 205 20.48 14.83 -8.73
CA GLY A 205 21.02 16.14 -9.09
C GLY A 205 22.54 16.22 -9.26
N ARG A 206 23.28 15.11 -9.23
CA ARG A 206 24.72 15.05 -9.53
C ARG A 206 24.96 14.54 -10.95
N HIS A 207 24.63 15.33 -11.95
CA HIS A 207 25.07 15.15 -13.34
C HIS A 207 25.39 16.50 -13.96
#